data_AF-A0A442HJ46-F1
#
_entry.id   AF-A0A442HJ46-F1
#
_cell.length_a   1.000
_cell.length_b   1.000
_cell.length_c   1.000
_cell.angle_alpha   90.00
_cell.angle_beta   90.00
_cell.angle_gamma   90.00
#
_symmetry.space_group_name_H-M   'P 1'
#
loop_
_entity.id
_entity.type
_entity.pdbx_description
1 polymer ?
#
loop_
_entity_poly.entity_id
_entity_poly.type
_entity_poly.pdbx_seq_one_letter_code
_entity_poly.pdbx_strand_id
1 'polypeptide(L)'
;MSQLIDTVALKTIHLCAKPGEVDAAGKVLNKAKINIVPAGKIFHCDQATFDDLSKSDAVRIATSLDVQMMGADSMLPPHAIPADWAAPK
;
A
#
# COMPACT_ATOMS: atom_id res chain seq x y z
N MET A 1 -4.96 -5.31 23.80
CA MET A 1 -4.68 -5.93 22.49
C MET A 1 -5.00 -4.87 21.46
N SER A 2 -4.02 -4.35 20.72
CA SER A 2 -4.33 -3.42 19.62
C SER A 2 -4.96 -4.25 18.50
N GLN A 3 -6.25 -4.00 18.25
CA GLN A 3 -6.98 -4.63 17.16
C GLN A 3 -6.47 -4.03 15.84
N LEU A 4 -5.89 -4.87 14.99
CA LEU A 4 -5.50 -4.48 13.63
C LEU A 4 -6.71 -4.61 12.71
N ILE A 5 -6.84 -3.69 11.76
CA ILE A 5 -7.95 -3.59 10.82
C ILE A 5 -7.42 -3.85 9.43
N ASP A 6 -8.04 -4.80 8.73
CA ASP A 6 -7.78 -5.05 7.32
C ASP A 6 -8.35 -3.88 6.52
N THR A 7 -7.47 -3.16 5.85
CA THR A 7 -7.78 -1.87 5.23
C THR A 7 -7.33 -1.89 3.78
N VAL A 8 -8.22 -1.50 2.86
CA VAL A 8 -7.93 -1.32 1.43
C VAL A 8 -7.55 0.13 1.19
N ALA A 9 -6.40 0.37 0.58
CA ALA A 9 -6.02 1.69 0.10
C ALA A 9 -6.82 2.04 -1.17
N LEU A 10 -7.59 3.13 -1.15
CA LEU A 10 -8.31 3.65 -2.32
C LEU A 10 -7.42 4.55 -3.20
N LYS A 11 -6.38 5.13 -2.60
CA LYS A 11 -5.38 6.01 -3.23
C LYS A 11 -3.99 5.52 -2.84
N THR A 12 -2.94 6.02 -3.50
CA THR A 12 -1.57 5.76 -3.05
C THR A 12 -1.30 6.50 -1.73
N ILE A 13 -0.92 5.77 -0.69
CA ILE A 13 -0.71 6.30 0.66
C ILE A 13 0.78 6.23 1.01
N HIS A 14 1.30 7.33 1.55
CA HIS A 14 2.67 7.42 2.04
C HIS A 14 2.66 7.42 3.57
N LEU A 15 2.96 6.27 4.17
CA LEU A 15 3.00 6.11 5.62
C LEU A 15 4.41 6.30 6.15
N CYS A 16 4.60 7.20 7.10
CA CYS A 16 5.90 7.37 7.76
C CYS A 16 6.15 6.18 8.70
N ALA A 17 7.09 5.31 8.35
CA ALA A 17 7.49 4.17 9.16
C ALA A 17 8.58 4.53 10.18
N LYS A 18 9.47 5.46 9.83
CA LYS A 18 10.46 6.02 10.76
C LYS A 18 10.71 7.48 10.40
N PRO A 19 10.57 8.42 11.36
CA PRO A 19 10.92 9.81 11.12
C PRO A 19 12.42 9.92 10.80
N GLY A 20 12.78 10.90 9.96
CA GLY A 20 14.18 11.23 9.73
C GLY A 20 14.77 11.89 10.98
N GLU A 21 16.09 11.78 11.11
CA GLU A 21 16.85 12.37 12.22
C GLU A 21 17.86 13.35 11.65
N VAL A 22 17.94 14.55 12.24
CA VAL A 22 18.90 15.60 11.89
C VAL A 22 19.71 15.97 13.13
N ASP A 23 20.96 16.36 12.93
CA ASP A 23 21.79 16.89 14.01
C ASP A 23 21.47 18.36 14.34
N ALA A 24 22.09 18.90 15.38
CA ALA A 24 21.93 20.31 15.79
C ALA A 24 22.44 21.32 14.75
N ALA A 25 23.22 20.88 13.75
CA ALA A 25 23.68 21.68 12.63
C ALA A 25 22.78 21.52 11.38
N GLY A 26 21.67 20.77 11.47
CA GLY A 26 20.71 20.55 10.39
C GLY A 26 21.12 19.48 9.37
N LYS A 27 22.18 18.71 9.61
CA LYS A 27 22.61 17.62 8.73
C LYS A 27 21.79 16.37 9.00
N VAL A 28 21.28 15.74 7.93
CA VAL A 28 20.52 14.49 8.01
C VAL A 28 21.44 13.35 8.47
N LEU A 29 21.16 12.83 9.67
CA LEU A 29 21.81 11.65 10.24
C LEU A 29 21.14 10.38 9.72
N ASN A 30 19.80 10.36 9.74
CA ASN A 30 19.00 9.23 9.26
C ASN A 30 17.89 9.73 8.34
N LYS A 31 17.77 9.14 7.14
CA LYS A 31 16.66 9.43 6.23
C LYS A 31 15.36 8.86 6.79
N ALA A 32 14.27 9.59 6.61
CA ALA A 32 12.94 9.09 6.95
C ALA A 32 12.63 7.83 6.12
N LYS A 33 12.07 6.81 6.76
CA LYS A 33 11.58 5.61 6.09
C LYS A 33 10.10 5.79 5.83
N ILE A 34 9.71 5.80 4.56
CA ILE A 34 8.31 5.93 4.14
C ILE A 34 7.90 4.61 3.49
N ASN A 35 6.81 4.03 3.97
CA ASN A 35 6.16 2.89 3.34
C ASN A 35 5.10 3.43 2.37
N ILE A 36 5.20 3.02 1.11
CA ILE A 36 4.25 3.41 0.07
C ILE A 36 3.27 2.25 -0.11
N VAL A 37 1.99 2.50 0.14
CA VAL A 37 0.91 1.56 -0.12
C VAL A 37 0.22 1.98 -1.41
N PRO A 38 0.30 1.19 -2.49
CA PRO A 38 -0.39 1.50 -3.74
C PRO A 38 -1.91 1.43 -3.56
N ALA A 39 -2.64 2.21 -4.37
CA ALA A 39 -4.08 2.04 -4.48
C ALA A 39 -4.45 0.59 -4.85
N GLY A 40 -5.53 0.07 -4.27
CA GLY A 40 -6.01 -1.29 -4.44
C GLY A 40 -5.34 -2.33 -3.54
N LYS A 41 -4.23 -1.99 -2.85
CA LYS A 41 -3.57 -2.93 -1.93
C LYS A 41 -4.23 -2.90 -0.56
N ILE A 42 -4.31 -4.10 0.03
CA ILE A 42 -4.74 -4.28 1.41
C ILE A 42 -3.51 -4.23 2.32
N PHE A 43 -3.67 -3.57 3.46
CA PHE A 43 -2.68 -3.49 4.52
C PHE A 43 -3.38 -3.50 5.88
N HIS A 44 -2.60 -3.80 6.92
CA HIS A 44 -3.09 -3.87 8.29
C HIS A 44 -2.63 -2.62 9.04
N CYS A 45 -3.56 -1.90 9.66
CA CYS A 45 -3.25 -0.75 10.50
C CYS A 45 -4.08 -0.74 11.78
N ASP A 46 -3.71 0.10 12.74
CA ASP A 46 -4.53 0.32 13.94
C ASP A 46 -5.72 1.24 13.67
N GLN A 47 -6.69 1.24 14.59
CA GLN A 47 -7.90 2.06 14.49
C GLN A 47 -7.60 3.56 14.33
N ALA A 48 -6.59 4.08 15.04
CA ALA A 48 -6.25 5.50 14.97
C ALA A 48 -5.76 5.92 13.58
N THR A 49 -4.91 5.08 12.97
CA THR A 49 -4.41 5.26 11.61
C THR A 49 -5.54 5.11 10.60
N PHE A 50 -6.42 4.13 10.79
CA PHE A 50 -7.60 3.96 9.94
C PHE A 50 -8.51 5.19 9.99
N ASP A 51 -8.84 5.70 11.17
CA ASP A 51 -9.72 6.86 11.33
C ASP A 51 -9.14 8.12 10.70
N ASP A 52 -7.82 8.32 10.78
CA ASP A 52 -7.15 9.45 10.14
C ASP A 52 -7.19 9.36 8.61
N LEU A 53 -6.85 8.19 8.06
CA LEU A 53 -6.87 7.95 6.61
C LEU A 53 -8.30 7.95 6.05
N SER A 54 -9.28 7.48 6.83
CA SER A 54 -10.68 7.43 6.44
C SER A 54 -11.29 8.82 6.32
N LYS A 55 -10.86 9.79 7.13
CA LYS A 55 -11.30 11.20 7.00
C LYS A 55 -10.91 11.84 5.67
N SER A 56 -9.88 11.31 5.01
CA SER A 56 -9.38 11.79 3.72
C SER A 56 -9.89 10.98 2.52
N ASP A 57 -10.84 10.06 2.74
CA ASP A 57 -11.31 9.08 1.76
C ASP A 57 -10.15 8.34 1.06
N ALA A 58 -9.06 8.09 1.81
CA ALA A 58 -7.88 7.42 1.30
C ALA A 58 -7.97 5.90 1.47
N VAL A 59 -8.83 5.42 2.38
CA VAL A 59 -8.98 4.02 2.74
C VAL A 59 -10.43 3.62 2.96
N ARG A 60 -10.69 2.31 2.93
CA ARG A 60 -11.91 1.68 3.44
C ARG A 60 -11.60 0.37 4.12
N ILE A 61 -12.53 -0.13 4.95
CA ILE A 61 -12.43 -1.49 5.53
C ILE A 61 -12.43 -2.52 4.39
N ALA A 62 -11.53 -3.51 4.49
CA ALA A 62 -11.48 -4.62 3.56
C ALA A 62 -12.71 -5.52 3.74
N THR A 63 -13.32 -5.90 2.62
CA THR A 63 -14.40 -6.89 2.61
C THR A 63 -13.82 -8.29 2.47
N SER A 64 -14.62 -9.32 2.77
CA SER A 64 -14.23 -10.71 2.55
C SER A 64 -13.80 -11.00 1.10
N LEU A 65 -14.39 -10.30 0.12
CA LEU A 65 -14.00 -10.41 -1.28
C LEU A 65 -12.59 -9.85 -1.53
N ASP A 66 -12.27 -8.70 -0.94
CA ASP A 66 -10.94 -8.08 -1.07
C ASP A 66 -9.86 -9.02 -0.51
N VAL A 67 -10.12 -9.61 0.66
CA VAL A 67 -9.21 -10.56 1.30
C VAL A 67 -9.03 -11.83 0.45
N GLN A 68 -10.09 -12.34 -0.17
CA GLN A 68 -10.02 -13.47 -1.09
C GLN A 68 -9.21 -13.13 -2.36
N MET A 69 -9.36 -11.92 -2.90
CA MET A 69 -8.61 -11.47 -4.07
C MET A 69 -7.11 -11.25 -3.78
N MET A 70 -6.74 -10.93 -2.53
CA MET A 70 -5.32 -10.88 -2.12
C MET A 70 -4.62 -12.24 -2.32
N GLY A 71 -5.32 -13.35 -2.08
CA GLY A 71 -4.82 -14.70 -2.35
C GLY A 71 -4.76 -15.05 -3.84
N ALA A 72 -5.59 -14.40 -4.66
CA ALA A 72 -5.69 -14.64 -6.10
C ALA A 72 -4.66 -13.86 -6.94
N ASP A 73 -4.07 -12.79 -6.40
CA ASP A 73 -2.99 -12.01 -7.06
C ASP A 73 -1.68 -12.81 -7.17
N SER A 74 -1.59 -13.97 -6.50
CA SER A 74 -0.52 -14.96 -6.70
C SER A 74 -0.77 -15.90 -7.89
N MET A 75 -1.91 -15.75 -8.58
CA MET A 75 -2.34 -16.62 -9.69
C MET A 75 -2.73 -15.87 -10.97
N LEU A 76 -2.42 -14.58 -11.10
CA LEU A 76 -2.49 -13.96 -12.42
C LEU A 76 -1.28 -14.44 -13.23
N PRO A 77 -1.45 -15.24 -14.30
CA PRO A 77 -0.35 -15.54 -15.19
C PRO A 77 0.18 -14.21 -15.76
N PRO A 78 1.51 -14.03 -15.86
CA PRO A 78 2.05 -12.87 -16.55
C PRO A 78 1.40 -12.82 -17.93
N HIS A 79 0.79 -11.69 -18.28
CA HIS A 79 0.15 -11.48 -19.57
C HIS A 79 1.02 -12.08 -20.67
N ALA A 80 0.58 -13.21 -21.23
CA ALA A 80 1.16 -13.74 -22.45
C ALA A 80 0.86 -12.68 -23.51
N ILE A 81 1.88 -11.90 -23.86
CA ILE A 81 1.86 -11.11 -25.08
C ILE A 81 1.52 -12.13 -26.18
N PRO A 82 0.37 -11.99 -26.89
CA PRO A 82 0.08 -12.88 -28.01
C PRO A 82 1.26 -12.79 -28.98
N ALA A 83 1.83 -13.94 -29.35
CA ALA A 83 2.99 -14.04 -30.24
C ALA A 83 2.75 -13.40 -31.62
N ASP A 84 1.51 -13.00 -31.87
CA ASP A 84 0.95 -12.54 -33.12
C ASP A 84 1.23 -11.04 -33.39
N TRP A 85 1.78 -10.30 -32.41
CA TRP A 85 2.12 -8.87 -32.58
C TRP A 85 3.60 -8.60 -32.87
N ALA A 86 4.42 -9.64 -33.07
CA ALA A 86 5.73 -9.48 -33.69
C ALA A 86 5.53 -9.31 -35.21
N ALA A 87 5.54 -8.03 -35.62
CA ALA A 87 5.48 -7.43 -36.96
C ALA A 87 5.72 -8.33 -38.21
N PRO A 88 5.08 -7.98 -39.35
CA PRO A 88 5.03 -8.79 -40.57
C PRO A 88 6.38 -8.89 -41.31
N LYS A 89 6.51 -9.95 -42.11
CA LYS A 89 7.61 -10.20 -43.06
C LYS A 89 7.75 -9.11 -44.12
#